data_AF-A0A973TB75-F1
#
_entry.id   AF-A0A973TB75-F1
#
_cell.length_a   1.000
_cell.length_b   1.000
_cell.length_c   1.000
_cell.angle_alpha   90.00
_cell.angle_beta   90.00
_cell.angle_gamma   90.00
#
_symmetry.space_group_name_H-M   'P 1'
#
loop_
_entity.id
_entity.type
_entity.pdbx_description
1 polymer ?
#
loop_
_entity_poly.entity_id
_entity_poly.type
_entity_poly.pdbx_seq_one_letter_code
_entity_poly.pdbx_strand_id
1 'polypeptide(L)'
;MGTSEAGPGTAIVVGGGVSGLLSARELAAAGHQVTVLEAGTEWGGCVGRHEVAGLTLDSGAESFATRSDAVSSLATELGLADKIVAPRPGGAWVQLPGGPRELPKTGVLGIPANPWDPEVRRSIGVLGALRASVDRVLPASVGVGAGVTSVSALVRARMGARVLERLVSPVVGGVHSADPGL
;
A
#
# COMPACT_ATOMS: atom_id res chain seq x y z
N MET A 1 24.71 29.20 22.28
CA MET A 1 23.89 28.47 21.29
C MET A 1 22.59 28.12 22.02
N GLY A 2 21.64 29.06 22.03
CA GLY A 2 20.38 28.90 22.75
C GLY A 2 19.38 28.19 21.84
N THR A 3 18.99 26.98 22.19
CA THR A 3 17.77 26.38 21.66
C THR A 3 16.60 27.17 22.27
N SER A 4 16.02 28.07 21.49
CA SER A 4 14.71 28.62 21.84
C SER A 4 13.73 27.46 21.75
N GLU A 5 13.29 26.93 22.90
CA GLU A 5 12.01 26.23 22.96
C GLU A 5 10.98 27.25 22.53
N ALA A 6 10.53 27.16 21.27
CA ALA A 6 9.44 27.99 20.80
C ALA A 6 8.23 27.66 21.66
N GLY A 7 7.79 28.63 22.46
CA GLY A 7 6.60 28.48 23.30
C GLY A 7 5.34 28.23 22.47
N PRO A 8 4.21 27.94 23.14
CA PRO A 8 2.93 27.68 22.47
C PRO A 8 2.60 28.79 21.47
N GLY A 9 2.42 28.42 20.20
CA GLY A 9 2.16 29.33 19.09
C GLY A 9 0.88 29.00 18.32
N THR A 10 0.61 29.72 17.23
CA THR A 10 -0.50 29.41 16.32
C THR A 10 -0.01 28.58 15.14
N ALA A 11 -0.83 27.63 14.67
CA ALA A 11 -0.55 26.82 13.50
C ALA A 11 -1.78 26.71 12.59
N ILE A 12 -1.54 26.63 11.28
CA ILE A 12 -2.56 26.37 10.28
C ILE A 12 -2.21 25.06 9.57
N VAL A 13 -3.15 24.12 9.55
CA VAL A 13 -3.06 22.88 8.78
C VAL A 13 -4.00 22.99 7.58
N VAL A 14 -3.48 22.75 6.37
CA VAL A 14 -4.26 22.77 5.14
C VAL A 14 -4.56 21.33 4.70
N GLY A 15 -5.83 20.98 4.65
CA GLY A 15 -6.35 19.63 4.40
C GLY A 15 -6.87 18.96 5.66
N GLY A 16 -8.14 18.56 5.64
CA GLY A 16 -8.87 17.82 6.69
C GLY A 16 -8.87 16.31 6.49
N GLY A 17 -7.93 15.77 5.70
CA GLY A 17 -7.69 14.33 5.57
C GLY A 17 -6.96 13.74 6.78
N VAL A 18 -6.78 12.41 6.80
CA VAL A 18 -6.13 11.70 7.93
C VAL A 18 -4.79 12.31 8.35
N SER A 19 -3.93 12.67 7.39
CA SER A 19 -2.63 13.28 7.69
C SER A 19 -2.77 14.66 8.34
N GLY A 20 -3.68 15.50 7.83
CA GLY A 20 -3.91 16.83 8.39
C GLY A 20 -4.53 16.78 9.79
N LEU A 21 -5.48 15.88 10.01
CA LEU A 21 -6.09 15.68 11.33
C LEU A 21 -5.06 15.16 12.35
N LEU A 22 -4.16 14.25 11.96
CA LEU A 22 -3.08 13.79 12.82
C LEU A 22 -2.06 14.90 13.11
N SER A 23 -1.63 15.66 12.11
CA SER A 23 -0.75 16.81 12.32
C SER A 23 -1.38 17.85 13.25
N ALA A 24 -2.67 18.14 13.08
CA ALA A 24 -3.39 19.06 13.94
C ALA A 24 -3.47 18.55 15.39
N ARG A 25 -3.71 17.25 15.57
CA ARG A 25 -3.71 16.60 16.89
C ARG A 25 -2.34 16.71 17.57
N GLU A 26 -1.26 16.41 16.86
CA GLU A 26 0.10 16.49 17.40
C GLU A 26 0.49 17.92 17.79
N LEU A 27 0.18 18.91 16.93
CA LEU A 27 0.42 20.31 17.22
C LEU A 27 -0.41 20.82 18.41
N ALA A 28 -1.69 20.43 18.48
CA ALA A 28 -2.54 20.77 19.61
C ALA A 28 -2.04 20.14 20.92
N ALA A 29 -1.57 18.89 20.88
CA ALA A 29 -0.98 18.20 22.03
C ALA A 29 0.33 18.86 22.51
N ALA A 30 1.09 19.47 21.59
CA ALA A 30 2.25 20.30 21.92
C ALA A 30 1.88 21.70 22.43
N GLY A 31 0.59 22.02 22.58
CA GLY A 31 0.09 23.28 23.15
C GLY A 31 -0.19 24.37 22.13
N HIS A 32 -0.04 24.11 20.82
CA HIS A 32 -0.33 25.10 19.79
C HIS A 32 -1.84 25.34 19.64
N GLN A 33 -2.23 26.58 19.33
CA GLN A 33 -3.57 26.87 18.84
C GLN A 33 -3.64 26.55 17.35
N VAL A 34 -4.39 25.51 16.98
CA VAL A 34 -4.40 24.98 15.61
C VAL A 34 -5.71 25.29 14.91
N THR A 35 -5.61 25.83 13.69
CA THR A 35 -6.74 25.97 12.74
C THR A 35 -6.55 24.98 11.61
N VAL A 36 -7.55 24.15 11.32
CA VAL A 36 -7.55 23.23 10.17
C VAL A 36 -8.45 23.80 9.08
N LEU A 37 -7.93 23.90 7.86
CA LEU A 37 -8.66 24.36 6.68
C LEU A 37 -8.90 23.18 5.75
N GLU A 38 -10.16 22.76 5.62
CA GLU A 38 -10.60 21.77 4.62
C GLU A 38 -11.36 22.49 3.50
N ALA A 39 -11.09 22.10 2.25
CA ALA A 39 -11.73 22.70 1.08
C ALA A 39 -13.13 22.13 0.81
N GLY A 40 -13.34 20.85 1.16
CA GLY A 40 -14.60 20.13 1.04
C GLY A 40 -15.58 20.40 2.17
N THR A 41 -16.73 19.74 2.09
CA THR A 41 -17.81 19.85 3.09
C THR A 41 -17.72 18.79 4.19
N GLU A 42 -16.79 17.84 4.06
CA GLU A 42 -16.61 16.70 4.96
C GLU A 42 -15.14 16.52 5.32
N TRP A 43 -14.88 15.96 6.49
CA TRP A 43 -13.54 15.58 6.95
C TRP A 43 -13.16 14.19 6.42
N GLY A 44 -11.88 13.85 6.49
CA GLY A 44 -11.37 12.49 6.27
C GLY A 44 -10.61 12.29 4.97
N GLY A 45 -10.85 13.12 3.94
CA GLY A 45 -10.15 13.04 2.66
C GLY A 45 -10.43 11.71 1.96
N CYS A 46 -9.40 10.88 1.73
CA CYS A 46 -9.56 9.54 1.13
C CYS A 46 -10.21 8.51 2.07
N VAL A 47 -10.47 8.86 3.34
CA VAL A 47 -11.16 8.01 4.31
C VAL A 47 -12.55 8.59 4.53
N GLY A 48 -13.57 7.95 3.97
CA GLY A 48 -14.95 8.42 4.05
C GLY A 48 -15.94 7.37 3.59
N ARG A 49 -17.23 7.72 3.67
CA ARG A 49 -18.36 6.85 3.32
C ARG A 49 -19.21 7.51 2.24
N HIS A 50 -19.73 6.70 1.34
CA HIS A 50 -20.76 7.08 0.38
C HIS A 50 -21.97 6.16 0.46
N GLU A 51 -23.14 6.73 0.17
CA GLU A 51 -24.39 5.98 0.01
C GLU A 51 -24.71 5.84 -1.47
N VAL A 52 -24.76 4.61 -1.97
CA VAL A 52 -25.09 4.31 -3.36
C VAL A 52 -26.20 3.26 -3.38
N ALA A 53 -27.37 3.62 -3.91
CA ALA A 53 -28.53 2.72 -3.98
C ALA A 53 -28.92 2.08 -2.62
N GLY A 54 -28.78 2.83 -1.53
CA GLY A 54 -29.05 2.35 -0.16
C GLY A 54 -27.96 1.47 0.44
N LEU A 55 -26.80 1.38 -0.21
CA LEU A 55 -25.61 0.70 0.29
C LEU A 55 -24.58 1.70 0.77
N THR A 56 -24.05 1.42 1.95
CA THR A 56 -22.88 2.09 2.52
C THR A 56 -21.60 1.53 1.91
N LEU A 57 -20.84 2.38 1.24
CA LEU A 57 -19.56 2.04 0.61
C LEU A 57 -18.45 2.96 1.13
N ASP A 58 -17.21 2.48 1.17
CA ASP A 58 -16.05 3.33 1.45
C ASP A 58 -15.73 4.19 0.22
N SER A 59 -15.34 5.45 0.43
CA SER A 59 -15.04 6.41 -0.64
C SER A 59 -13.66 6.24 -1.26
N GLY A 60 -12.77 5.53 -0.58
CA GLY A 60 -11.39 5.30 -1.02
C GLY A 60 -10.71 4.21 -0.22
N ALA A 61 -10.12 4.57 0.92
CA ALA A 61 -9.46 3.60 1.78
C ALA A 61 -10.49 2.66 2.46
N GLU A 62 -10.47 1.39 2.07
CA GLU A 62 -11.37 0.35 2.60
C GLU A 62 -10.77 -0.44 3.79
N SER A 63 -9.45 -0.46 3.91
CA SER A 63 -8.74 -1.24 4.93
C SER A 63 -7.33 -0.70 5.19
N PHE A 64 -6.69 -1.20 6.25
CA PHE A 64 -5.30 -0.87 6.58
C PHE A 64 -4.46 -2.14 6.78
N ALA A 65 -3.16 -2.03 6.50
CA ALA A 65 -2.23 -3.15 6.68
C ALA A 65 -1.93 -3.38 8.16
N THR A 66 -1.90 -4.64 8.59
CA THR A 66 -1.60 -5.06 9.97
C THR A 66 -0.11 -5.33 10.21
N ARG A 67 0.77 -4.77 9.36
CA ARG A 67 2.24 -4.92 9.46
C ARG A 67 2.83 -4.06 10.57
N SER A 68 2.17 -2.96 10.89
CA SER A 68 2.42 -2.14 12.07
C SER A 68 1.12 -1.99 12.86
N ASP A 69 1.25 -1.55 14.10
CA ASP A 69 0.14 -1.28 15.00
C ASP A 69 -0.38 0.16 14.93
N ALA A 70 0.25 1.03 14.14
CA ALA A 70 -0.04 2.47 14.11
C ALA A 70 -1.54 2.80 14.00
N VAL A 71 -2.27 2.14 13.08
CA VAL A 71 -3.71 2.38 12.89
C VAL A 71 -4.55 1.74 13.99
N SER A 72 -4.22 0.52 14.44
CA SER A 72 -4.95 -0.15 15.53
C SER A 72 -4.77 0.54 16.88
N SER A 73 -3.59 1.09 17.14
CA SER A 73 -3.28 1.86 18.34
C SER A 73 -4.05 3.17 18.33
N LEU A 74 -4.05 3.90 17.21
CA LEU A 74 -4.87 5.10 17.05
C LEU A 74 -6.37 4.82 17.21
N ALA A 75 -6.87 3.73 16.61
CA ALA A 75 -8.26 3.34 16.78
C ALA A 75 -8.60 3.04 18.25
N THR A 76 -7.67 2.41 18.99
CA THR A 76 -7.83 2.16 20.43
C THR A 76 -7.87 3.47 21.22
N GLU A 77 -6.96 4.41 20.94
CA GLU A 77 -6.94 5.74 21.56
C GLU A 77 -8.25 6.51 21.32
N LEU A 78 -8.90 6.30 20.18
CA LEU A 78 -10.17 6.93 19.80
C LEU A 78 -11.40 6.15 20.29
N GLY A 79 -11.23 5.03 21.01
CA GLY A 79 -12.35 4.20 21.49
C GLY A 79 -13.06 3.41 20.38
N LEU A 80 -12.35 3.10 19.30
CA LEU A 80 -12.85 2.41 18.11
C LEU A 80 -12.31 0.98 17.96
N ALA A 81 -11.56 0.47 18.94
CA ALA A 81 -10.96 -0.87 18.89
C ALA A 81 -12.00 -1.97 18.58
N ASP A 82 -13.17 -1.91 19.22
CA ASP A 82 -14.25 -2.89 19.04
C ASP A 82 -14.92 -2.83 17.66
N LYS A 83 -14.59 -1.83 16.83
CA LYS A 83 -15.08 -1.70 15.45
C LYS A 83 -14.11 -2.28 14.42
N ILE A 84 -12.92 -2.69 14.82
CA ILE A 84 -11.96 -3.34 13.92
C ILE A 84 -12.47 -4.75 13.62
N VAL A 85 -12.66 -5.04 12.34
CA VAL A 85 -13.11 -6.35 11.86
C VAL A 85 -12.10 -6.96 10.90
N ALA A 86 -11.99 -8.29 10.90
CA ALA A 86 -11.20 -9.00 9.92
C ALA A 86 -11.95 -9.06 8.57
N PRO A 87 -11.25 -8.91 7.43
CA PRO A 87 -11.88 -9.09 6.12
C PRO A 87 -12.33 -10.54 5.93
N ARG A 88 -13.33 -10.77 5.08
CA ARG A 88 -13.77 -12.13 4.75
C ARG A 88 -12.62 -12.92 4.08
N PRO A 89 -12.40 -14.18 4.48
CA PRO A 89 -11.37 -15.01 3.86
C PRO A 89 -11.82 -15.42 2.46
N GLY A 90 -11.22 -14.85 1.41
CA GLY A 90 -11.51 -15.19 0.01
C GLY A 90 -10.28 -15.32 -0.90
N GLY A 91 -9.11 -14.91 -0.42
CA GLY A 91 -7.92 -14.76 -1.26
C GLY A 91 -8.08 -13.66 -2.31
N ALA A 92 -6.99 -13.36 -3.01
CA ALA A 92 -7.01 -12.43 -4.13
C ALA A 92 -6.92 -13.20 -5.46
N TRP A 93 -7.48 -12.65 -6.52
CA TRP A 93 -7.50 -13.27 -7.85
C TRP A 93 -6.99 -12.29 -8.89
N VAL A 94 -6.31 -12.81 -9.92
CA VAL A 94 -5.85 -12.06 -11.08
C VAL A 94 -6.49 -12.61 -12.34
N GLN A 95 -6.99 -11.72 -13.19
CA GLN A 95 -7.47 -12.09 -14.52
C GLN A 95 -6.31 -12.07 -15.51
N LEU A 96 -5.91 -13.25 -16.00
CA LEU A 96 -4.89 -13.40 -17.04
C LEU A 96 -5.57 -13.75 -18.38
N PRO A 97 -4.86 -13.65 -19.53
CA PRO A 97 -5.42 -14.04 -20.83
C PRO A 97 -5.97 -15.48 -20.88
N GLY A 98 -5.42 -16.37 -20.04
CA GLY A 98 -5.87 -17.76 -19.90
C GLY A 98 -6.94 -17.98 -18.82
N GLY A 99 -7.59 -16.92 -18.32
CA GLY A 99 -8.63 -16.97 -17.30
C GLY A 99 -8.17 -16.55 -15.89
N PRO A 100 -9.10 -16.54 -14.93
CA PRO A 100 -8.83 -16.13 -13.55
C PRO A 100 -7.91 -17.13 -12.85
N ARG A 101 -6.97 -16.62 -12.06
CA ARG A 101 -6.05 -17.40 -11.24
C ARG A 101 -5.99 -16.81 -9.84
N GLU A 102 -6.01 -17.67 -8.82
CA GLU A 102 -5.73 -17.25 -7.45
C GLU A 102 -4.29 -16.72 -7.37
N LEU A 103 -4.13 -15.58 -6.71
CA LEU A 103 -2.82 -14.98 -6.48
C LEU A 103 -2.09 -15.76 -5.39
N PRO A 104 -0.77 -15.98 -5.57
CA PRO A 104 0.07 -16.56 -4.52
C PRO A 104 -0.09 -15.81 -3.20
N LYS A 105 -0.31 -16.55 -2.11
CA LYS A 105 -0.43 -15.98 -0.76
C LYS A 105 0.87 -15.39 -0.23
N THR A 106 1.99 -15.69 -0.89
CA THR A 106 3.34 -15.29 -0.49
C THR A 106 3.94 -14.33 -1.52
N GLY A 107 4.60 -13.28 -1.03
CA GLY A 107 5.30 -12.32 -1.89
C GLY A 107 5.06 -10.86 -1.50
N VAL A 108 5.76 -9.97 -2.18
CA VAL A 108 5.67 -8.51 -1.97
C VAL A 108 5.36 -7.86 -3.32
N LEU A 109 4.25 -7.14 -3.43
CA LEU A 109 3.82 -6.49 -4.68
C LEU A 109 3.77 -7.46 -5.89
N GLY A 110 3.36 -8.71 -5.66
CA GLY A 110 3.34 -9.75 -6.69
C GLY A 110 4.70 -10.40 -6.99
N ILE A 111 5.79 -9.95 -6.36
CA ILE A 111 7.10 -10.60 -6.45
C ILE A 111 7.05 -11.86 -5.59
N PRO A 112 7.16 -13.07 -6.19
CA PRO A 112 7.00 -14.32 -5.46
C PRO A 112 8.21 -14.59 -4.58
N ALA A 113 7.98 -15.04 -3.33
CA ALA A 113 9.05 -15.51 -2.46
C ALA A 113 9.68 -16.83 -2.94
N ASN A 114 8.86 -17.71 -3.53
CA ASN A 114 9.29 -18.97 -4.12
C ASN A 114 8.69 -19.15 -5.53
N PRO A 115 9.51 -19.09 -6.60
CA PRO A 115 9.04 -19.32 -7.98
C PRO A 115 8.45 -20.71 -8.23
N TRP A 116 8.73 -21.68 -7.34
CA TRP A 116 8.30 -23.07 -7.47
C TRP A 116 7.00 -23.40 -6.75
N ASP A 117 6.42 -22.44 -6.01
CA ASP A 117 5.09 -22.64 -5.40
C ASP A 117 4.06 -22.99 -6.49
N PRO A 118 3.14 -23.94 -6.25
CA PRO A 118 2.18 -24.39 -7.26
C PRO A 118 1.37 -23.24 -7.88
N GLU A 119 0.94 -22.26 -7.06
CA GLU A 119 0.22 -21.06 -7.50
C GLU A 119 1.07 -20.19 -8.44
N VAL A 120 2.33 -19.93 -8.05
CA VAL A 120 3.27 -19.14 -8.84
C VAL A 120 3.58 -19.83 -10.17
N ARG A 121 3.92 -21.12 -10.14
CA ARG A 121 4.24 -21.92 -11.35
C ARG A 121 3.07 -22.00 -12.31
N ARG A 122 1.83 -22.05 -11.83
CA ARG A 122 0.63 -22.02 -12.68
C ARG A 122 0.53 -20.70 -13.46
N SER A 123 0.95 -19.59 -12.86
CA SER A 123 0.88 -18.26 -13.50
C SER A 123 2.05 -18.01 -14.47
N ILE A 124 3.28 -18.32 -14.08
CA ILE A 124 4.49 -17.98 -14.88
C ILE A 124 5.03 -19.15 -15.74
N GLY A 125 4.57 -20.37 -15.48
CA GLY A 125 5.01 -21.60 -16.13
C GLY A 125 6.41 -22.05 -15.70
N VAL A 126 6.82 -23.25 -16.12
CA VAL A 126 8.11 -23.85 -15.74
C VAL A 126 9.30 -22.99 -16.20
N LEU A 127 9.27 -22.48 -17.43
CA LEU A 127 10.33 -21.58 -17.93
C LEU A 127 10.39 -20.26 -17.15
N GLY A 128 9.24 -19.76 -16.70
CA GLY A 128 9.18 -18.57 -15.83
C GLY A 128 9.80 -18.84 -14.46
N ALA A 129 9.47 -19.99 -13.87
CA ALA A 129 10.03 -20.40 -12.57
C ALA A 129 11.54 -20.60 -12.63
N LEU A 130 12.05 -21.25 -13.69
CA LEU A 130 13.49 -21.39 -13.94
C LEU A 130 14.16 -20.03 -14.07
N ARG A 131 13.62 -19.12 -14.89
CA ARG A 131 14.17 -17.78 -15.07
C ARG A 131 14.14 -16.98 -13.77
N ALA A 132 13.07 -17.05 -13.00
CA ALA A 132 12.94 -16.38 -11.72
C ALA A 132 13.91 -16.92 -10.67
N SER A 133 14.23 -18.22 -10.72
CA SER A 133 15.19 -18.86 -9.80
C SER A 133 16.62 -18.36 -9.95
N VAL A 134 16.97 -17.78 -11.11
CA VAL A 134 18.29 -17.15 -11.34
C VAL A 134 18.53 -16.01 -10.35
N ASP A 135 17.48 -15.35 -9.86
CA ASP A 135 17.57 -14.30 -8.84
C ASP A 135 18.42 -14.69 -7.62
N ARG A 136 18.33 -15.96 -7.20
CA ARG A 136 19.04 -16.50 -6.03
C ARG A 136 20.57 -16.44 -6.17
N VAL A 137 21.09 -16.42 -7.39
CA VAL A 137 22.53 -16.39 -7.67
C VAL A 137 22.98 -15.06 -8.28
N LEU A 138 22.05 -14.14 -8.56
CA LEU A 138 22.39 -12.83 -9.08
C LEU A 138 23.00 -11.95 -7.99
N PRO A 139 24.10 -11.22 -8.26
CA PRO A 139 24.64 -10.23 -7.35
C PRO A 139 23.56 -9.24 -6.90
N ALA A 140 23.64 -8.78 -5.65
CA ALA A 140 22.68 -7.83 -5.10
C ALA A 140 22.60 -6.53 -5.93
N SER A 141 23.68 -6.14 -6.61
CA SER A 141 23.76 -4.96 -7.48
C SER A 141 22.87 -5.02 -8.73
N VAL A 142 22.44 -6.22 -9.15
CA VAL A 142 21.59 -6.36 -10.34
C VAL A 142 20.21 -5.79 -10.07
N GLY A 143 19.82 -4.78 -10.85
CA GLY A 143 18.51 -4.15 -10.77
C GLY A 143 18.36 -3.10 -9.67
N VAL A 144 19.45 -2.65 -9.01
CA VAL A 144 19.41 -1.66 -7.91
C VAL A 144 20.45 -0.54 -8.05
N GLY A 145 20.81 -0.18 -9.29
CA GLY A 145 21.72 0.95 -9.56
C GLY A 145 21.05 2.32 -9.43
N ALA A 146 21.85 3.39 -9.34
CA ALA A 146 21.35 4.77 -9.22
C ALA A 146 20.42 5.23 -10.35
N GLY A 147 20.43 4.54 -11.51
CA GLY A 147 19.52 4.78 -12.63
C GLY A 147 18.27 3.91 -12.66
N VAL A 148 18.06 3.04 -11.66
CA VAL A 148 16.85 2.21 -11.57
C VAL A 148 15.80 2.97 -10.78
N THR A 149 14.76 3.42 -11.47
CA THR A 149 13.70 4.23 -10.89
C THR A 149 12.37 3.50 -10.76
N SER A 150 12.25 2.27 -11.27
CA SER A 150 10.98 1.56 -11.35
C SER A 150 11.03 0.10 -10.92
N VAL A 151 9.91 -0.39 -10.38
CA VAL A 151 9.74 -1.79 -9.96
C VAL A 151 9.88 -2.73 -11.16
N SER A 152 9.40 -2.32 -12.33
CA SER A 152 9.54 -3.06 -13.58
C SER A 152 11.00 -3.34 -13.93
N ALA A 153 11.88 -2.34 -13.81
CA ALA A 153 13.29 -2.50 -14.16
C ALA A 153 13.98 -3.51 -13.22
N LEU A 154 13.72 -3.41 -11.92
CA LEU A 154 14.21 -4.36 -10.91
C LEU A 154 13.73 -5.79 -11.22
N VAL A 155 12.42 -5.99 -11.35
CA VAL A 155 11.82 -7.33 -11.51
C VAL A 155 12.21 -7.96 -12.84
N ARG A 156 12.21 -7.18 -13.93
CA ARG A 156 12.62 -7.69 -15.25
C ARG A 156 14.07 -8.14 -15.25
N ALA A 157 14.97 -7.38 -14.62
CA ALA A 157 16.39 -7.73 -14.52
C ALA A 157 16.59 -9.00 -13.68
N ARG A 158 15.94 -9.07 -12.50
CA ARG A 158 16.18 -10.15 -11.54
C ARG A 158 15.40 -11.42 -11.84
N MET A 159 14.09 -11.31 -12.08
CA MET A 159 13.19 -12.46 -12.20
C MET A 159 12.58 -12.66 -13.60
N GLY A 160 12.69 -11.68 -14.48
CA GLY A 160 12.29 -11.76 -15.89
C GLY A 160 10.86 -11.32 -16.20
N ALA A 161 10.55 -11.25 -17.49
CA ALA A 161 9.32 -10.65 -18.00
C ALA A 161 8.03 -11.35 -17.54
N ARG A 162 8.03 -12.69 -17.39
CA ARG A 162 6.82 -13.42 -17.00
C ARG A 162 6.37 -13.12 -15.57
N VAL A 163 7.31 -12.92 -14.64
CA VAL A 163 6.99 -12.51 -13.27
C VAL A 163 6.45 -11.08 -13.27
N LEU A 164 7.12 -10.20 -14.02
CA LEU A 164 6.68 -8.82 -14.17
C LEU A 164 5.24 -8.75 -14.70
N GLU A 165 4.99 -9.30 -15.88
CA GLU A 165 3.72 -9.12 -16.60
C GLU A 165 2.53 -9.85 -15.96
N ARG A 166 2.76 -11.02 -15.34
CA ARG A 166 1.66 -11.89 -14.88
C ARG A 166 1.40 -11.83 -13.38
N LEU A 167 2.33 -11.27 -12.60
CA LEU A 167 2.18 -11.16 -11.15
C LEU A 167 2.36 -9.72 -10.68
N VAL A 168 3.44 -9.05 -11.06
CA VAL A 168 3.76 -7.71 -10.53
C VAL A 168 2.90 -6.63 -11.15
N SER A 169 2.81 -6.54 -12.48
CA SER A 169 2.01 -5.51 -13.16
C SER A 169 0.54 -5.53 -12.76
N PRO A 170 -0.16 -6.68 -12.68
CA PRO A 170 -1.54 -6.71 -12.21
C PRO A 170 -1.70 -6.27 -10.76
N VAL A 171 -0.76 -6.64 -9.88
CA VAL A 171 -0.82 -6.26 -8.45
C VAL A 171 -0.53 -4.77 -8.27
N VAL A 172 0.50 -4.23 -8.92
CA VAL A 172 0.82 -2.80 -8.85
C VAL A 172 -0.30 -1.96 -9.48
N GLY A 173 -0.82 -2.37 -10.64
CA GLY A 173 -1.97 -1.71 -11.26
C GLY A 173 -3.22 -1.76 -10.39
N GLY A 174 -3.48 -2.88 -9.70
CA GLY A 174 -4.63 -3.02 -8.82
C GLY A 174 -4.52 -2.22 -7.52
N VAL A 175 -3.36 -2.25 -6.86
CA VAL A 175 -3.16 -1.65 -5.53
C VAL A 175 -2.82 -0.16 -5.61
N HIS A 176 -2.04 0.24 -6.62
CA HIS A 176 -1.52 1.61 -6.74
C HIS A 176 -2.12 2.38 -7.92
N SER A 177 -2.98 1.76 -8.74
CA SER A 177 -3.52 2.37 -9.96
C SER A 177 -2.41 2.96 -10.86
N ALA A 178 -1.24 2.31 -10.85
CA ALA A 178 -0.03 2.80 -11.51
C ALA A 178 0.60 1.72 -12.40
N ASP A 179 1.38 2.16 -13.40
CA ASP A 179 2.25 1.28 -14.15
C ASP A 179 3.53 1.04 -13.34
N PRO A 180 3.97 -0.22 -13.12
CA PRO A 180 5.21 -0.50 -12.39
C PRO A 180 6.48 0.03 -13.07
N GLY A 181 6.40 0.50 -14.31
CA GLY A 181 7.48 1.12 -15.08
C GLY A 181 7.63 2.63 -14.88
N LEU A 182 6.65 3.29 -14.24
CA LEU A 182 6.71 4.70 -13.84
C LEU A 182 7.53 4.90 -12.56
#